data_AF-A0A2N6VIN9-F1
#
_entry.id   AF-A0A2N6VIN9-F1
#
_cell.length_a   1.000
_cell.length_b   1.000
_cell.length_c   1.000
_cell.angle_alpha   90.00
_cell.angle_beta   90.00
_cell.angle_gamma   90.00
#
_symmetry.space_group_name_H-M   'P 1'
#
loop_
_entity.id
_entity.type
_entity.pdbx_description
1 polymer ?
#
loop_
_entity_poly.entity_id
_entity_poly.type
_entity_poly.pdbx_seq_one_letter_code
_entity_poly.pdbx_strand_id
1 'polypeptide(L)'
;QPGSGPSVTDTALVFEGGGMRAAFSAGIAITLIRAGIDFPHTFGVSAGTSTTANLVSRDIDRARRSFVEFSTDPQFGSLKTFARGQGLFNAEYIYQNTALPDQALPLDWDTFCAHPSEVSVVAFNAEDGT
;
A
#
# COMPACT_ATOMS: atom_id res chain seq x y z
N GLN A 1 12.10 -5.48 -20.40
CA GLN A 1 13.54 -5.68 -20.17
C GLN A 1 13.77 -5.60 -18.67
N PRO A 2 14.14 -6.70 -17.98
CA PRO A 2 14.58 -6.62 -16.59
C PRO A 2 16.04 -6.17 -16.62
N GLY A 3 16.31 -4.89 -16.34
CA GLY A 3 17.68 -4.37 -16.38
C GLY A 3 17.88 -2.86 -16.43
N SER A 4 16.85 -2.05 -16.69
CA SER A 4 16.96 -0.61 -16.45
C SER A 4 16.56 -0.34 -15.00
N GLY A 5 17.46 0.29 -14.23
CA GLY A 5 17.12 0.85 -12.92
C GLY A 5 16.00 1.90 -13.02
N PRO A 6 15.74 2.65 -11.94
CA PRO A 6 14.69 3.65 -11.91
C PRO A 6 14.73 4.57 -13.15
N SER A 7 13.58 4.78 -13.79
CA SER A 7 13.49 5.60 -15.00
C SER A 7 13.66 7.10 -14.72
N VAL A 8 13.39 7.50 -13.48
CA VAL A 8 13.61 8.86 -12.97
C VAL A 8 14.83 8.83 -12.05
N THR A 9 15.72 9.82 -12.15
CA THR A 9 16.89 9.95 -11.26
C THR A 9 16.74 11.16 -10.34
N ASP A 10 17.51 11.17 -9.25
CA ASP A 10 17.64 12.32 -8.32
C ASP A 10 16.30 12.84 -7.74
N THR A 11 15.30 11.96 -7.67
CA THR A 11 13.94 12.30 -7.27
C THR A 11 13.37 11.22 -6.36
N ALA A 12 12.75 11.64 -5.26
CA ALA A 12 11.96 10.76 -4.40
C ALA A 12 10.47 10.92 -4.69
N LEU A 13 9.74 9.80 -4.69
CA LEU A 13 8.28 9.81 -4.72
C LEU A 13 7.74 9.63 -3.30
N VAL A 14 6.81 10.50 -2.90
CA VAL A 14 6.18 10.43 -1.57
C VAL A 14 4.67 10.30 -1.73
N PHE A 15 4.11 9.21 -1.20
CA PHE A 15 2.66 9.05 -1.04
C PHE A 15 2.26 9.41 0.39
N GLU A 16 1.52 10.51 0.51
CA GLU A 16 0.96 10.95 1.80
C GLU A 16 -0.19 10.04 2.29
N GLY A 17 -0.49 10.19 3.57
CA GLY A 17 -1.66 9.57 4.19
C GLY A 17 -2.97 10.26 3.80
N GLY A 18 -4.09 9.60 4.07
CA GLY A 18 -5.41 10.16 3.77
C GLY A 18 -6.59 9.21 3.88
N GLY A 19 -6.38 8.01 4.45
CA GLY A 19 -7.38 6.95 4.48
C GLY A 19 -7.89 6.65 3.07
N MET A 20 -9.21 6.62 2.91
CA MET A 20 -9.85 6.32 1.63
C MET A 20 -9.59 7.35 0.53
N ARG A 21 -9.11 8.56 0.85
CA ARG A 21 -8.71 9.55 -0.17
C ARG A 21 -7.50 9.10 -0.98
N ALA A 22 -6.74 8.11 -0.49
CA ALA A 22 -5.68 7.47 -1.27
C ALA A 22 -6.19 6.80 -2.56
N ALA A 23 -7.52 6.70 -2.79
CA ALA A 23 -8.08 6.37 -4.10
C ALA A 23 -7.54 7.26 -5.24
N PHE A 24 -7.30 8.55 -4.99
CA PHE A 24 -6.67 9.44 -5.99
C PHE A 24 -5.21 9.06 -6.24
N SER A 25 -4.45 8.83 -5.16
CA SER A 25 -3.04 8.40 -5.23
C SER A 25 -2.87 7.04 -5.90
N ALA A 26 -3.82 6.11 -5.69
CA ALA A 26 -3.84 4.83 -6.38
C ALA A 26 -4.02 4.98 -7.89
N GLY A 27 -4.84 5.93 -8.34
CA GLY A 27 -4.93 6.27 -9.78
C GLY A 27 -3.60 6.75 -10.35
N ILE A 28 -2.85 7.55 -9.59
CA ILE A 28 -1.50 7.98 -9.96
C ILE A 28 -0.55 6.77 -10.00
N ALA A 29 -0.54 5.92 -8.97
CA ALA A 29 0.31 4.73 -8.92
C ALA A 29 0.05 3.79 -10.12
N ILE A 30 -1.22 3.51 -10.44
CA ILE A 30 -1.61 2.72 -11.62
C ILE A 30 -1.07 3.34 -12.90
N THR A 31 -1.13 4.67 -13.02
CA THR A 31 -0.61 5.39 -14.19
C THR A 31 0.91 5.25 -14.31
N LEU A 32 1.64 5.36 -13.19
CA LEU A 32 3.09 5.16 -13.13
C LEU A 32 3.48 3.73 -13.51
N ILE A 33 2.81 2.71 -12.95
CA ILE A 33 3.04 1.30 -13.29
C ILE A 33 2.85 1.08 -14.80
N ARG A 34 1.75 1.57 -15.38
CA ARG A 34 1.45 1.43 -16.82
C ARG A 34 2.48 2.12 -17.70
N ALA A 35 3.00 3.27 -17.25
CA ALA A 35 4.03 4.01 -17.96
C ALA A 35 5.44 3.42 -17.77
N GLY A 36 5.61 2.44 -16.88
CA GLY A 36 6.93 1.89 -16.52
C GLY A 36 7.82 2.93 -15.84
N ILE A 37 7.20 3.85 -15.09
CA ILE A 37 7.91 4.93 -14.40
C ILE A 37 8.23 4.51 -12.97
N ASP A 38 9.52 4.42 -12.67
CA ASP A 38 10.05 4.04 -11.37
C ASP A 38 10.96 5.14 -10.79
N PHE A 39 11.02 5.22 -9.47
CA PHE A 39 11.82 6.17 -8.70
C PHE A 39 12.84 5.41 -7.84
N PRO A 40 14.04 5.98 -7.58
CA PRO A 40 15.06 5.34 -6.74
C PRO A 40 14.66 5.25 -5.27
N HIS A 41 13.85 6.20 -4.79
CA HIS A 41 13.33 6.20 -3.43
C HIS A 41 11.83 6.43 -3.45
N THR A 42 11.07 5.57 -2.77
CA THR A 42 9.62 5.68 -2.63
C THR A 42 9.20 5.61 -1.17
N PHE A 43 8.48 6.63 -0.72
CA PHE A 43 8.03 6.79 0.66
C PHE A 43 6.52 6.66 0.77
N GLY A 44 6.05 6.04 1.85
CA GLY A 44 4.62 5.94 2.15
C GLY A 44 4.30 6.36 3.59
N VAL A 45 3.21 7.09 3.77
CA VAL A 45 2.67 7.48 5.08
C VAL A 45 1.25 6.96 5.23
N SER A 46 0.95 6.19 6.28
CA SER A 46 -0.41 5.65 6.52
C SER A 46 -0.97 4.96 5.26
N ALA A 47 -2.12 5.37 4.73
CA ALA A 47 -2.67 4.84 3.47
C ALA A 47 -1.69 4.92 2.28
N GLY A 48 -0.79 5.90 2.26
CA GLY A 48 0.27 6.01 1.28
C GLY A 48 1.22 4.81 1.26
N THR A 49 1.41 4.09 2.37
CA THR A 49 2.23 2.86 2.39
C THR A 49 1.60 1.75 1.54
N SER A 50 0.27 1.65 1.54
CA SER A 50 -0.43 0.69 0.68
C SER A 50 -0.28 1.06 -0.80
N THR A 51 -0.33 2.35 -1.13
CA THR A 51 -0.05 2.83 -2.50
C THR A 51 1.39 2.57 -2.91
N THR A 52 2.37 2.82 -2.03
CA THR A 52 3.78 2.49 -2.24
C THR A 52 3.98 1.00 -2.49
N ALA A 53 3.38 0.14 -1.65
CA ALA A 53 3.46 -1.31 -1.82
C ALA A 53 2.91 -1.75 -3.17
N ASN A 54 1.75 -1.21 -3.58
CA ASN A 54 1.13 -1.51 -4.86
C ASN A 54 1.97 -1.05 -6.08
N LEU A 55 2.61 0.12 -5.99
CA LEU A 55 3.52 0.61 -7.03
C LEU A 55 4.70 -0.34 -7.22
N VAL A 56 5.36 -0.68 -6.13
CA VAL A 56 6.60 -1.47 -6.11
C VAL A 56 6.34 -2.94 -6.44
N SER A 57 5.19 -3.50 -6.01
CA SER A 57 4.74 -4.83 -6.45
C SER A 57 4.17 -4.84 -7.87
N ARG A 58 4.09 -3.67 -8.53
CA ARG A 58 3.54 -3.49 -9.88
C ARG A 58 2.13 -4.04 -10.07
N ASP A 59 1.34 -4.05 -8.99
CA ASP A 59 0.01 -4.65 -8.97
C ASP A 59 -1.09 -3.60 -9.16
N ILE A 60 -1.52 -3.45 -10.42
CA ILE A 60 -2.57 -2.52 -10.82
C ILE A 60 -3.92 -2.87 -10.19
N ASP A 61 -4.23 -4.17 -10.08
CA ASP A 61 -5.53 -4.63 -9.60
C ASP A 61 -5.63 -4.42 -8.09
N ARG A 62 -4.59 -4.77 -7.34
CA ARG A 62 -4.51 -4.50 -5.91
C ARG A 62 -4.53 -2.99 -5.64
N ALA A 63 -3.81 -2.17 -6.41
CA ALA A 63 -3.85 -0.71 -6.31
C ALA A 63 -5.28 -0.15 -6.35
N ARG A 64 -6.08 -0.62 -7.30
CA ARG A 64 -7.49 -0.21 -7.45
C ARG A 64 -8.34 -0.75 -6.30
N ARG A 65 -8.24 -2.06 -6.01
CA ARG A 65 -9.09 -2.75 -5.03
C ARG A 65 -8.87 -2.23 -3.62
N SER A 66 -7.64 -1.91 -3.23
CA SER A 66 -7.28 -1.38 -1.90
C SER A 66 -8.10 -0.17 -1.47
N PHE A 67 -8.51 0.71 -2.40
CA PHE A 67 -9.17 1.97 -2.06
C PHE A 67 -10.55 2.18 -2.68
N VAL A 68 -10.94 1.36 -3.67
CA VAL A 68 -12.27 1.46 -4.30
C VAL A 68 -13.23 0.41 -3.76
N GLU A 69 -12.75 -0.81 -3.48
CA GLU A 69 -13.62 -1.94 -3.15
C GLU A 69 -13.46 -2.42 -1.71
N PHE A 70 -12.21 -2.47 -1.22
CA PHE A 70 -11.87 -3.13 0.03
C PHE A 70 -12.56 -2.53 1.27
N SER A 71 -12.90 -1.24 1.25
CA SER A 71 -13.66 -0.61 2.34
C SER A 71 -15.07 -1.15 2.53
N THR A 72 -15.60 -1.87 1.53
CA THR A 72 -16.91 -2.52 1.60
C THR A 72 -16.86 -3.94 2.14
N ASP A 73 -15.66 -4.48 2.38
CA ASP A 73 -15.48 -5.80 2.97
C ASP A 73 -16.13 -5.82 4.38
N PRO A 74 -17.00 -6.79 4.70
CA PRO A 74 -17.63 -6.88 6.02
C PRO A 74 -16.65 -6.97 7.19
N GLN A 75 -15.42 -7.43 6.93
CA GLN A 75 -14.35 -7.52 7.90
C GLN A 75 -13.50 -6.25 7.98
N PHE A 76 -13.66 -5.28 7.07
CA PHE A 76 -12.90 -4.02 7.08
C PHE A 76 -13.12 -3.23 8.39
N GLY A 77 -14.37 -3.06 8.79
CA GLY A 77 -14.71 -2.32 9.99
C GLY A 77 -16.20 -1.98 10.07
N SER A 78 -16.78 -2.15 11.26
CA SER A 78 -18.17 -1.80 11.53
C SER A 78 -18.45 -1.74 13.04
N LEU A 79 -19.65 -1.31 13.44
CA LEU A 79 -20.10 -1.47 14.83
C LEU A 79 -20.08 -2.93 15.29
N LYS A 80 -20.23 -3.89 14.35
CA LYS A 80 -20.17 -5.32 14.63
C LYS A 80 -18.74 -5.79 14.97
N THR A 81 -17.72 -5.30 14.26
CA THR A 81 -16.31 -5.60 14.60
C THR A 81 -15.94 -4.94 15.93
N PHE A 82 -16.44 -3.73 16.18
CA PHE A 82 -16.25 -3.04 17.45
C PHE A 82 -16.84 -3.82 18.63
N ALA A 83 -18.10 -4.28 18.52
CA ALA A 83 -18.75 -5.09 19.56
C ALA A 83 -18.06 -6.44 19.83
N ARG A 84 -17.24 -6.92 18.88
CA ARG A 84 -16.41 -8.14 19.02
C ARG A 84 -15.02 -7.87 19.58
N GLY A 85 -14.69 -6.63 19.92
CA GLY A 85 -13.37 -6.24 20.44
C GLY A 85 -12.29 -6.08 19.37
N GLN A 86 -12.65 -6.12 18.08
CA GLN A 86 -11.70 -6.03 16.95
C GLN A 86 -11.44 -4.57 16.51
N GLY A 87 -12.11 -3.61 17.14
CA GLY A 87 -12.04 -2.19 16.77
C GLY A 87 -13.08 -1.77 15.71
N LEU A 88 -13.25 -0.46 15.56
CA LEU A 88 -14.12 0.13 14.54
C LEU A 88 -13.55 -0.09 13.13
N PHE A 89 -12.22 -0.15 13.03
CA PHE A 89 -11.48 -0.72 11.92
C PHE A 89 -10.81 -2.00 12.43
N ASN A 90 -11.03 -3.10 11.73
CA ASN A 90 -10.43 -4.38 12.09
C ASN A 90 -8.96 -4.37 11.66
N ALA A 91 -8.11 -3.77 12.48
CA ALA A 91 -6.70 -3.51 12.15
C ALA A 91 -5.90 -4.80 11.91
N GLU A 92 -6.21 -5.86 12.66
CA GLU A 92 -5.60 -7.18 12.46
C GLU A 92 -5.91 -7.71 11.05
N TYR A 93 -7.19 -7.72 10.67
CA TYR A 93 -7.58 -8.12 9.32
C TYR A 93 -6.93 -7.25 8.25
N ILE A 94 -7.09 -5.93 8.35
CA ILE A 94 -6.60 -4.96 7.37
C ILE A 94 -5.08 -5.08 7.17
N TYR A 95 -4.29 -5.09 8.25
CA TYR A 95 -2.83 -4.94 8.15
C TYR A 95 -2.05 -6.25 8.24
N GLN A 96 -2.57 -7.26 8.94
CA GLN A 96 -1.83 -8.52 9.16
C GLN A 96 -2.33 -9.64 8.26
N ASN A 97 -3.63 -9.67 7.95
CA ASN A 97 -4.19 -10.79 7.18
C ASN A 97 -4.30 -10.49 5.69
N THR A 98 -4.79 -9.31 5.27
CA THR A 98 -5.16 -9.11 3.85
C THR A 98 -4.05 -9.37 2.84
N ALA A 99 -2.79 -9.16 3.21
CA ALA A 99 -1.63 -9.32 2.35
C ALA A 99 -1.12 -10.78 2.25
N LEU A 100 -1.63 -11.69 3.08
CA LEU A 100 -1.25 -13.11 3.03
C LEU A 100 -1.79 -13.79 1.76
N PRO A 101 -1.20 -14.95 1.37
CA PRO A 101 -1.75 -15.78 0.31
C PRO A 101 -3.23 -16.11 0.55
N ASP A 102 -4.01 -16.17 -0.54
CA ASP A 102 -5.44 -16.48 -0.55
C ASP A 102 -6.35 -15.54 0.26
N GLN A 103 -5.86 -14.36 0.66
CA GLN A 103 -6.64 -13.33 1.35
C GLN A 103 -7.17 -12.27 0.38
N ALA A 104 -7.83 -11.23 0.91
CA ALA A 104 -8.55 -10.25 0.10
C ALA A 104 -7.64 -9.42 -0.84
N LEU A 105 -6.41 -9.10 -0.42
CA LEU A 105 -5.47 -8.23 -1.15
C LEU A 105 -4.04 -8.82 -1.07
N PRO A 106 -3.83 -10.05 -1.57
CA PRO A 106 -2.56 -10.75 -1.42
C PRO A 106 -1.45 -9.91 -2.04
N LEU A 107 -0.30 -9.84 -1.38
CA LEU A 107 0.85 -9.08 -1.88
C LEU A 107 1.83 -10.04 -2.57
N ASP A 108 2.17 -9.75 -3.83
CA ASP A 108 3.32 -10.37 -4.48
C ASP A 108 4.61 -9.85 -3.83
N TRP A 109 5.04 -10.57 -2.79
CA TRP A 109 6.20 -10.22 -1.98
C TRP A 109 7.50 -10.34 -2.76
N ASP A 110 7.60 -11.31 -3.67
CA ASP A 110 8.81 -11.52 -4.47
C ASP A 110 9.02 -10.35 -5.44
N THR A 111 7.96 -9.89 -6.11
CA THR A 111 8.04 -8.70 -6.96
C THR A 111 8.33 -7.44 -6.14
N PHE A 112 7.73 -7.30 -4.95
CA PHE A 112 8.01 -6.18 -4.05
C PHE A 112 9.50 -6.13 -3.66
N CYS A 113 10.08 -7.25 -3.23
CA CYS A 113 11.48 -7.33 -2.80
C CYS A 113 12.48 -7.22 -3.96
N ALA A 114 12.12 -7.66 -5.17
CA ALA A 114 12.98 -7.58 -6.34
C ALA A 114 13.02 -6.18 -6.99
N HIS A 115 12.13 -5.27 -6.58
CA HIS A 115 12.05 -3.95 -7.16
C HIS A 115 13.28 -3.09 -6.82
N PRO A 116 13.86 -2.34 -7.78
CA PRO A 116 15.09 -1.57 -7.57
C PRO A 116 14.92 -0.29 -6.72
N SER A 117 13.73 -0.02 -6.19
CA SER A 117 13.44 1.20 -5.43
C SER A 117 13.69 0.95 -3.96
N GLU A 118 14.35 1.88 -3.27
CA GLU A 118 14.40 1.87 -1.82
C GLU A 118 13.04 2.31 -1.27
N VAL A 119 12.38 1.40 -0.54
CA VAL A 119 11.08 1.65 0.06
C VAL A 119 11.23 2.05 1.52
N SER A 120 10.65 3.18 1.87
CA SER A 120 10.58 3.67 3.25
C SER A 120 9.13 3.91 3.67
N VAL A 121 8.79 3.48 4.89
CA VAL A 121 7.47 3.71 5.49
C VAL A 121 7.63 4.47 6.79
N VAL A 122 6.72 5.40 7.05
CA VAL A 122 6.74 6.17 8.30
C VAL A 122 5.97 5.41 9.38
N ALA A 123 6.62 5.22 10.52
CA ALA A 123 6.04 4.62 11.72
C ALA A 123 6.43 5.45 12.95
N PHE A 124 5.72 5.21 14.05
CA PHE A 124 5.98 5.82 15.36
C PHE A 124 5.82 4.72 16.42
N ASN A 125 6.79 4.61 17.31
CA ASN A 125 6.79 3.73 18.45
C ASN A 125 5.98 4.35 19.59
N ALA A 126 4.86 3.73 19.91
CA ALA A 126 3.96 4.20 20.96
C ALA A 126 4.53 4.04 22.38
N GLU A 127 5.57 3.22 22.58
CA GLU A 127 6.15 2.95 23.90
C GLU A 127 7.17 4.01 24.33
N ASP A 128 8.05 4.45 23.41
CA ASP A 128 9.14 5.38 23.70
C ASP A 128 9.08 6.71 22.93
N GLY A 129 8.16 6.81 21.98
CA GLY A 129 7.93 8.01 21.20
C GLY A 129 8.91 8.27 20.06
N THR A 130 9.65 7.24 19.63
CA THR A 130 10.58 7.30 18.48
C THR A 130 9.94 6.95 17.14
#